data_AF-A0A835X2Q8-F1
#
_entry.id   AF-A0A835X2Q8-F1
#
_cell.length_a   1.000
_cell.length_b   1.000
_cell.length_c   1.000
_cell.angle_alpha   90.00
_cell.angle_beta   90.00
_cell.angle_gamma   90.00
#
_symmetry.space_group_name_H-M   'P 1'
#
loop_
_entity.id
_entity.type
_entity.pdbx_description
1 polymer ?
#
loop_
_entity_poly.entity_id
_entity_poly.type
_entity_poly.pdbx_seq_one_letter_code
_entity_poly.pdbx_strand_id
1 'polypeptide(L)'
;MFYHQMGTRRSKREDFDDICGETSYVHIQRKKIQQLVVYLPLVTIYLMIDNKVQPSELAVIAKNVQKINKEKLNHVLNSILMHGNF
;
A
#
# COMPACT_ATOMS: atom_id res chain seq x y z
N MET A 1 -6.82 -8.42 -19.24
CA MET A 1 -6.92 -9.42 -18.15
C MET A 1 -6.16 -9.01 -16.88
N PHE A 2 -4.91 -8.52 -16.96
CA PHE A 2 -4.14 -8.04 -15.79
C PHE A 2 -4.74 -6.79 -15.10
N TYR A 3 -5.13 -5.77 -15.87
CA TYR A 3 -5.75 -4.54 -15.35
C TYR A 3 -7.10 -4.76 -14.66
N HIS A 4 -7.86 -5.77 -15.10
CA HIS A 4 -9.14 -6.10 -14.47
C HIS A 4 -8.93 -6.63 -13.05
N GLN A 5 -7.95 -7.53 -12.85
CA GLN A 5 -7.61 -8.03 -11.52
C GLN A 5 -7.09 -6.94 -10.58
N MET A 6 -6.37 -5.95 -11.10
CA MET A 6 -5.92 -4.78 -10.34
C MET A 6 -7.10 -3.90 -9.92
N GLY A 7 -8.04 -3.64 -10.85
CA GLY A 7 -9.27 -2.88 -10.58
C GLY A 7 -10.14 -3.55 -9.52
N THR A 8 -10.40 -4.85 -9.62
CA THR A 8 -11.18 -5.59 -8.62
C THR A 8 -10.51 -5.62 -7.23
N ARG A 9 -9.17 -5.61 -7.18
CA ARG A 9 -8.45 -5.56 -5.89
C ARG A 9 -8.46 -4.16 -5.28
N ARG A 10 -8.48 -3.10 -6.09
CA ARG A 10 -8.69 -1.73 -5.62
C ARG A 10 -10.13 -1.50 -5.16
N SER A 11 -11.14 -1.98 -5.88
CA SER A 11 -12.53 -1.86 -5.42
C SER A 11 -12.76 -2.61 -4.10
N LYS A 12 -12.11 -3.78 -3.94
CA LYS A 12 -12.13 -4.49 -2.65
C LYS A 12 -11.57 -3.71 -1.47
N ARG A 13 -10.68 -2.73 -1.72
CA ARG A 13 -10.23 -1.82 -0.67
C ARG A 13 -11.41 -0.97 -0.18
N GLU A 14 -12.23 -0.46 -1.07
CA GLU A 14 -13.42 0.33 -0.72
C GLU A 14 -14.38 -0.51 0.13
N ASP A 15 -14.58 -1.78 -0.22
CA ASP A 15 -15.36 -2.72 0.60
C ASP A 15 -14.79 -2.87 2.04
N PHE A 16 -13.46 -2.91 2.19
CA PHE A 16 -12.82 -2.95 3.51
C PHE A 16 -12.88 -1.61 4.24
N ASP A 17 -12.74 -0.49 3.51
CA ASP A 17 -12.79 0.86 4.06
C ASP A 17 -14.19 1.13 4.65
N ASP A 18 -15.25 0.67 3.98
CA ASP A 18 -16.64 0.80 4.45
C ASP A 18 -16.93 -0.03 5.71
N ILE A 19 -16.35 -1.23 5.82
CA ILE A 19 -16.63 -2.16 6.91
C ILE A 19 -15.70 -1.94 8.12
N CYS A 20 -14.44 -1.61 7.87
CA CYS A 20 -13.36 -1.62 8.86
C CYS A 20 -12.71 -0.24 9.09
N GLY A 21 -13.12 0.79 8.37
CA GLY A 21 -12.44 2.08 8.33
C GLY A 21 -11.19 2.06 7.45
N GLU A 22 -10.49 3.19 7.35
CA GLU A 22 -9.39 3.37 6.39
C GLU A 22 -8.33 2.25 6.44
N THR A 23 -8.30 1.44 5.38
CA THR A 23 -7.42 0.28 5.22
C THR A 23 -6.05 0.74 4.78
N SER A 24 -5.11 0.73 5.72
CA SER A 24 -3.71 1.07 5.46
C SER A 24 -2.96 -0.03 4.70
N TYR A 25 -3.21 -1.30 5.03
CA TYR A 25 -2.67 -2.46 4.33
C TYR A 25 -3.55 -3.70 4.58
N VAL A 26 -3.37 -4.72 3.74
CA VAL A 26 -3.97 -6.05 3.92
C VAL A 26 -2.87 -7.10 3.99
N HIS A 27 -2.91 -7.94 5.03
CA HIS A 27 -2.05 -9.12 5.16
C HIS A 27 -2.85 -10.38 4.81
N ILE A 28 -2.32 -11.18 3.89
CA ILE A 28 -2.92 -12.45 3.47
C ILE A 28 -1.93 -13.56 3.82
N GLN A 29 -2.31 -14.42 4.76
CA GLN A 29 -1.54 -15.61 5.10
C GLN A 29 -2.06 -16.82 4.32
N ARG A 30 -1.17 -17.54 3.65
CA ARG A 30 -1.44 -18.82 3.00
C ARG A 30 -0.46 -19.87 3.51
N LYS A 31 -0.78 -21.16 3.29
CA LYS A 31 -0.03 -22.30 3.83
C LYS A 31 1.49 -22.27 3.56
N LYS A 32 1.93 -21.67 2.45
CA LYS A 32 3.35 -21.62 2.05
C LYS A 32 3.89 -20.20 1.81
N ILE A 33 3.04 -19.18 1.85
CA ILE A 33 3.42 -17.82 1.47
C ILE A 33 2.60 -16.81 2.24
N GLN A 34 3.23 -15.69 2.59
CA GLN A 34 2.54 -14.53 3.08
C GLN A 34 2.54 -13.45 2.00
N GLN A 35 1.48 -12.67 1.93
CA GLN A 35 1.39 -11.55 1.01
C GLN A 35 0.98 -10.31 1.78
N LEU A 36 1.72 -9.23 1.57
CA LEU A 36 1.43 -7.92 2.12
C LEU A 36 1.00 -7.01 0.97
N VAL A 37 -0.23 -6.49 1.04
CA VAL A 37 -0.80 -5.55 0.09
C VAL A 37 -0.82 -4.17 0.74
N VAL A 38 -0.03 -3.23 0.23
CA VAL A 38 0.04 -1.87 0.76
C VAL A 38 -0.65 -0.93 -0.21
N TYR A 39 -1.66 -0.21 0.29
CA TYR A 39 -2.39 0.79 -0.49
C TYR A 39 -1.74 2.15 -0.32
N LEU A 40 -1.23 2.71 -1.42
CA LEU A 40 -0.73 4.07 -1.47
C LEU A 40 -1.67 4.92 -2.34
N PRO A 41 -1.66 6.26 -2.23
CA PRO A 41 -2.60 7.12 -2.96
C PRO A 41 -2.60 6.89 -4.49
N LEU A 42 -1.41 6.69 -5.08
CA LEU A 42 -1.28 6.56 -6.54
C LEU A 42 -1.07 5.11 -7.01
N VAL A 43 -0.52 4.26 -6.15
CA VAL A 43 -0.12 2.89 -6.52
C VAL A 43 -0.51 1.88 -5.45
N THR A 44 -0.66 0.62 -5.83
CA THR A 44 -0.86 -0.48 -4.88
C THR A 44 0.34 -1.41 -5.00
N ILE A 45 1.00 -1.70 -3.88
CA ILE A 45 2.20 -2.54 -3.85
C ILE A 45 1.82 -3.92 -3.32
N TYR A 46 2.23 -4.96 -4.05
CA TYR A 46 2.08 -6.35 -3.64
C TYR A 46 3.45 -6.93 -3.31
N LEU A 47 3.67 -7.25 -2.04
CA LEU A 47 4.90 -7.88 -1.57
C LEU A 47 4.62 -9.35 -1.24
N MET A 48 5.40 -10.25 -1.81
CA MET A 48 5.46 -11.65 -1.36
C MET A 48 6.48 -11.73 -0.24
N ILE A 49 6.05 -12.27 0.90
CA ILE A 49 6.84 -12.36 2.12
C ILE A 49 7.00 -13.82 2.53
N ASP A 50 8.18 -14.17 3.04
CA ASP A 50 8.47 -15.47 3.63
C ASP A 50 7.47 -15.78 4.76
N ASN A 51 7.09 -17.05 4.89
CA ASN A 51 6.14 -17.47 5.92
C ASN A 51 6.67 -17.39 7.35
N LYS A 52 7.97 -17.16 7.54
CA LYS A 52 8.62 -16.99 8.84
C LYS A 52 8.47 -15.58 9.43
N VAL A 53 8.11 -14.59 8.62
CA VAL A 53 7.96 -13.20 9.08
C VAL A 53 6.70 -13.09 9.94
N GLN A 54 6.84 -12.48 11.11
CA GLN A 54 5.72 -12.34 12.03
C GLN A 54 4.77 -11.20 11.61
N PRO A 55 3.48 -11.26 11.98
CA PRO A 55 2.52 -10.19 11.68
C PRO A 55 2.95 -8.80 12.19
N SER A 56 3.62 -8.73 13.34
CA SER A 56 4.16 -7.47 13.88
C SER A 56 5.23 -6.87 12.97
N GLU A 57 6.10 -7.69 12.39
CA GLU A 57 7.13 -7.26 11.45
C GLU A 57 6.51 -6.79 10.14
N LEU A 58 5.46 -7.45 9.66
CA LEU A 58 4.71 -7.03 8.47
C LEU A 58 4.08 -5.64 8.65
N ALA A 59 3.54 -5.35 9.84
CA ALA A 59 3.01 -4.03 10.14
C ALA A 59 4.10 -2.95 10.09
N VAL A 60 5.32 -3.26 10.56
CA VAL A 60 6.48 -2.36 10.44
C VAL A 60 6.86 -2.13 8.99
N ILE A 61 6.89 -3.19 8.16
CA ILE A 61 7.17 -3.09 6.72
C ILE A 61 6.13 -2.18 6.04
N ALA A 62 4.84 -2.39 6.31
CA ALA A 62 3.77 -1.56 5.74
C ALA A 62 3.93 -0.08 6.10
N LYS A 63 4.19 0.23 7.38
CA LYS A 63 4.43 1.60 7.86
C LYS A 63 5.64 2.24 7.18
N ASN A 64 6.74 1.49 7.01
CA ASN A 64 7.94 2.00 6.36
C ASN A 64 7.70 2.30 4.87
N VAL A 65 6.98 1.43 4.15
CA VAL A 65 6.59 1.67 2.75
C VAL A 65 5.75 2.93 2.63
N GLN A 66 4.77 3.12 3.51
CA GLN A 66 3.93 4.32 3.53
C GLN A 66 4.73 5.58 3.84
N LYS A 67 5.66 5.53 4.80
CA LYS A 67 6.54 6.64 5.15
C LYS A 67 7.40 7.06 3.95
N ILE A 68 8.05 6.11 3.29
CA ILE A 68 8.86 6.37 2.08
C ILE A 68 8.00 7.03 1.00
N ASN A 69 6.79 6.51 0.76
CA ASN A 69 5.88 7.10 -0.22
C ASN A 69 5.49 8.54 0.14
N LYS A 70 5.18 8.82 1.40
CA LYS A 70 4.85 10.17 1.88
C LYS A 70 6.02 11.14 1.69
N GLU A 71 7.24 10.72 2.02
CA GLU A 71 8.46 11.52 1.83
C GLU A 71 8.70 11.83 0.35
N LYS A 72 8.54 10.84 -0.54
CA LYS A 72 8.68 11.03 -1.99
C LYS A 72 7.60 11.94 -2.56
N LEU A 73 6.34 11.75 -2.17
CA LEU A 73 5.24 12.63 -2.60
C LEU A 73 5.47 14.06 -2.15
N ASN A 74 5.85 14.27 -0.89
CA ASN A 74 6.15 15.61 -0.36
C ASN A 74 7.31 16.27 -1.12
N HIS A 75 8.37 15.52 -1.44
CA HIS A 75 9.48 16.03 -2.23
C HIS A 75 9.02 16.49 -3.62
N VAL A 76 8.20 15.67 -4.31
CA VAL A 76 7.65 16.02 -5.63
C VAL A 76 6.73 17.24 -5.53
N LEU A 77 5.80 17.26 -4.58
CA LEU A 77 4.88 18.38 -4.37
C LEU A 77 5.64 19.68 -4.08
N ASN A 78 6.62 19.66 -3.18
CA ASN A 78 7.47 20.81 -2.89
C ASN A 78 8.27 21.26 -4.12
N SER A 79 8.78 20.33 -4.93
CA SER A 79 9.47 20.68 -6.18
C SER A 79 8.54 21.40 -7.15
N ILE A 80 7.28 20.98 -7.28
CA ILE A 80 6.29 21.64 -8.15
C ILE A 80 5.93 23.02 -7.59
N LEU A 81 5.63 23.12 -6.30
CA LEU A 81 5.25 24.37 -5.64
C LEU A 81 6.36 25.42 -5.70
N MET A 82 7.63 25.02 -5.53
CA MET A 82 8.77 25.95 -5.61
C MET A 82 9.08 26.42 -7.04
N HIS A 83 8.63 25.71 -8.07
CA HIS A 83 8.75 26.13 -9.48
C HIS A 83 7.46 26.77 -10.03
N GLY A 84 6.40 26.84 -9.22
CA GLY A 84 5.06 27.26 -9.63
C GLY A 84 4.70 28.72 -9.30
N ASN A 85 5.68 29.57 -8.96
CA ASN A 85 5.44 31.01 -8.83
C ASN A 85 5.36 31.64 -10.23
N PHE A 86 4.15 31.64 -10.80
CA PHE A 86 3.77 32.53 -11.90
C PHE A 86 3.27 33.87 -11.36
#